data_AF-A0A845E1I7-F1
#
_entry.id   AF-A0A845E1I7-F1
#
_cell.length_a   1.000
_cell.length_b   1.000
_cell.length_c   1.000
_cell.angle_alpha   90.00
_cell.angle_beta   90.00
_cell.angle_gamma   90.00
#
_symmetry.space_group_name_H-M   'P 1'
#
loop_
_entity.id
_entity.type
_entity.pdbx_description
1 polymer ?
#
loop_
_entity_poly.entity_id
_entity_poly.type
_entity_poly.pdbx_seq_one_letter_code
_entity_poly.pdbx_strand_id
1 'polypeptide(L)'
;MKAILWILGSIGTIVIAIILLFIYEMTPNASMETKAKEMGEDYIQKHFGGQAEVYDVLYDNMGNHEFDYAAKVTHKKTGVRFLIYETRDSQVPCEVPAGR
;
A
#
# COMPACT_ATOMS: atom_id res chain seq x y z
N MET A 1 41.91 -3.75 -22.79
CA MET A 1 41.81 -3.57 -21.32
C MET A 1 40.90 -2.40 -20.92
N LYS A 2 41.16 -1.15 -21.34
CA LYS A 2 40.33 0.01 -20.97
C LYS A 2 38.85 -0.13 -21.37
N ALA A 3 38.55 -0.61 -22.58
CA ALA A 3 37.18 -0.82 -23.04
C ALA A 3 36.40 -1.85 -22.19
N ILE A 4 37.07 -2.92 -21.75
CA ILE A 4 36.47 -3.95 -20.88
C ILE A 4 36.12 -3.36 -19.50
N LEU A 5 36.98 -2.50 -18.95
CA LEU A 5 36.70 -1.80 -17.69
C LEU A 5 35.52 -0.84 -17.81
N TRP A 6 35.37 -0.13 -18.94
CA TRP A 6 34.20 0.73 -19.20
C TRP A 6 32.91 -0.07 -19.33
N ILE A 7 32.94 -1.22 -20.00
CA ILE A 7 31.77 -2.11 -20.15
C ILE A 7 31.36 -2.71 -18.79
N LEU A 8 32.32 -3.19 -18.00
CA LEU A 8 32.01 -3.72 -16.66
C LEU A 8 31.50 -2.62 -15.73
N GLY A 9 32.09 -1.42 -15.82
CA GLY A 9 31.63 -0.25 -15.08
C GLY A 9 30.20 0.13 -15.43
N SER A 10 29.84 0.20 -16.72
CA SER A 10 28.49 0.56 -17.14
C SER A 10 27.44 -0.46 -16.73
N ILE A 11 27.73 -1.77 -16.84
CA ILE A 11 26.85 -2.83 -16.37
C ILE A 11 26.64 -2.70 -14.86
N GLY A 12 27.70 -2.48 -14.10
CA GLY A 12 27.61 -2.26 -12.64
C GLY A 12 26.71 -1.08 -12.30
N THR A 13 26.86 0.06 -12.98
CA THR A 13 26.01 1.23 -12.77
C THR A 13 24.55 0.96 -13.09
N ILE A 14 24.25 0.25 -14.19
CA ILE A 14 22.87 -0.08 -14.57
C ILE A 14 22.21 -0.98 -13.53
N VAL A 15 22.93 -2.00 -13.04
CA VAL A 15 22.40 -2.92 -12.01
C VAL A 15 22.08 -2.15 -10.73
N ILE A 16 22.98 -1.27 -10.28
CA ILE A 16 22.75 -0.44 -9.09
C ILE A 16 21.52 0.46 -9.29
N ALA A 17 21.39 1.11 -10.46
CA ALA A 17 20.25 1.96 -10.75
C ALA A 17 18.91 1.19 -10.70
N ILE A 18 18.85 -0.02 -11.27
CA ILE A 18 17.66 -0.87 -11.24
C ILE A 18 17.29 -1.23 -9.79
N ILE A 19 18.28 -1.60 -8.97
CA ILE A 19 18.04 -1.93 -7.55
C ILE A 19 17.48 -0.72 -6.79
N LEU A 20 18.03 0.47 -7.02
CA LEU A 20 17.55 1.69 -6.36
C LEU A 20 16.13 2.06 -6.79
N LEU A 21 15.80 1.92 -8.08
CA LEU A 21 14.44 2.12 -8.59
C LEU A 21 13.46 1.13 -7.96
N PHE A 22 13.84 -0.14 -7.87
CA PHE A 22 13.02 -1.15 -7.22
C PHE A 22 12.77 -0.84 -5.74
N ILE A 23 13.80 -0.45 -4.98
CA ILE A 23 13.63 -0.03 -3.58
C ILE A 23 12.70 1.18 -3.47
N TYR A 24 12.84 2.15 -4.37
CA TYR A 24 12.00 3.34 -4.40
C TYR A 24 10.52 3.01 -4.63
N GLU A 25 10.21 2.16 -5.62
CA GLU A 25 8.84 1.74 -5.93
C GLU A 25 8.21 0.90 -4.79
N MET A 26 9.01 0.06 -4.13
CA MET A 26 8.55 -0.78 -3.01
C MET A 26 8.35 0.00 -1.71
N THR A 27 8.84 1.25 -1.64
CA THR A 27 8.71 2.08 -0.44
C THR A 27 7.35 2.76 -0.41
N PRO A 28 6.55 2.60 0.67
CA PRO A 28 5.25 3.25 0.79
C PRO A 28 5.39 4.77 0.92
N ASN A 29 4.41 5.50 0.37
CA ASN A 29 4.32 6.95 0.46
C ASN A 29 3.52 7.35 1.71
N ALA A 30 4.19 7.97 2.68
CA ALA A 30 3.58 8.37 3.96
C ALA A 30 2.33 9.26 3.82
N SER A 31 2.25 10.10 2.78
CA SER A 31 1.06 10.93 2.54
C SER A 31 -0.13 10.09 2.08
N MET A 32 0.12 9.04 1.29
CA MET A 32 -0.91 8.12 0.81
C MET A 32 -1.35 7.18 1.93
N GLU A 33 -0.42 6.75 2.79
CA GLU A 33 -0.78 6.00 4.00
C GLU A 33 -1.70 6.82 4.91
N THR A 34 -1.37 8.10 5.11
CA THR A 34 -2.20 9.00 5.92
C THR A 34 -3.59 9.16 5.32
N LYS A 35 -3.71 9.38 4.01
CA LYS A 35 -5.00 9.46 3.31
C LYS A 35 -5.82 8.17 3.43
N ALA A 36 -5.19 7.02 3.24
CA ALA A 36 -5.87 5.74 3.37
C ALA A 36 -6.40 5.53 4.79
N LYS A 37 -5.60 5.88 5.80
CA LYS A 37 -6.02 5.85 7.20
C LYS A 37 -7.21 6.77 7.46
N GLU A 38 -7.14 8.04 7.06
CA GLU A 38 -8.21 9.03 7.25
C GLU A 38 -9.52 8.59 6.57
N MET A 39 -9.44 8.06 5.35
CA MET A 39 -10.58 7.48 4.64
C MET A 39 -11.19 6.32 5.42
N GLY A 40 -10.36 5.40 5.94
CA GLY A 40 -10.83 4.29 6.77
C GLY A 40 -11.52 4.78 8.03
N GLU A 41 -10.95 5.78 8.71
CA GLU A 41 -11.50 6.39 9.93
C GLU A 41 -12.85 7.06 9.68
N ASP A 42 -12.98 7.83 8.60
CA ASP A 42 -14.23 8.48 8.19
C ASP A 42 -15.32 7.45 7.84
N TYR A 43 -14.98 6.41 7.08
CA TYR A 43 -15.91 5.34 6.75
C TYR A 43 -16.41 4.62 8.01
N ILE A 44 -15.51 4.23 8.93
CA ILE A 44 -15.95 3.50 10.13
C ILE A 44 -16.75 4.36 11.10
N GLN A 45 -16.49 5.67 11.13
CA GLN A 45 -17.27 6.61 11.92
C GLN A 45 -18.72 6.67 11.42
N LYS A 46 -18.91 6.70 10.10
CA LYS A 46 -20.22 6.75 9.45
C LYS A 46 -20.98 5.43 9.52
N HIS A 47 -20.30 4.28 9.38
CA HIS A 47 -20.95 2.99 9.20
C HIS A 47 -20.98 2.10 10.46
N PHE A 48 -20.00 2.22 11.35
CA PHE A 48 -19.86 1.33 12.51
C PHE A 48 -19.99 2.03 13.86
N GLY A 49 -20.19 3.36 13.89
CA GLY A 49 -20.47 4.11 15.13
C GLY A 49 -19.42 3.87 16.23
N GLY A 50 -18.14 3.78 15.84
CA GLY A 50 -17.01 3.53 16.76
C GLY A 50 -16.80 2.08 17.18
N GLN A 51 -17.58 1.13 16.65
CA GLN A 51 -17.43 -0.31 16.89
C GLN A 51 -16.31 -0.95 16.07
N ALA A 52 -15.66 -0.20 15.20
CA ALA A 52 -14.46 -0.60 14.48
C ALA A 52 -13.31 0.37 14.77
N GLU A 53 -12.09 -0.04 14.42
CA GLU A 53 -10.88 0.79 14.49
C GLU A 53 -9.96 0.48 13.30
N VAL A 54 -9.37 1.53 12.73
CA VAL A 54 -8.24 1.39 11.81
C VAL A 54 -7.00 1.10 12.66
N TYR A 55 -6.33 -0.02 12.41
CA TYR A 55 -5.14 -0.42 13.17
C TYR A 55 -3.86 -0.30 12.36
N ASP A 56 -3.95 -0.26 11.03
CA ASP A 56 -2.80 -0.25 10.12
C ASP A 56 -3.23 0.15 8.70
N VAL A 57 -2.27 0.31 7.79
CA VAL A 57 -2.49 0.52 6.35
C VAL A 57 -1.77 -0.57 5.56
N LEU A 58 -2.40 -1.06 4.50
CA LEU A 58 -1.80 -1.98 3.53
C LEU A 58 -1.44 -1.20 2.26
N TYR A 59 -0.15 -1.20 1.89
CA TYR A 59 0.31 -0.74 0.58
C TYR A 59 0.52 -1.95 -0.35
N ASP A 60 -0.12 -1.94 -1.51
CA ASP A 60 0.06 -2.95 -2.55
C ASP A 60 1.16 -2.51 -3.54
N ASN A 61 2.41 -2.74 -3.12
CA ASN A 61 3.59 -2.48 -3.94
C ASN A 61 3.77 -3.42 -5.15
N MET A 62 2.99 -4.51 -5.23
CA MET A 62 3.18 -5.57 -6.23
C MET A 62 2.00 -5.68 -7.21
N GLY A 63 0.96 -4.86 -7.05
CA GLY A 63 -0.23 -4.88 -7.90
C GLY A 63 -1.10 -6.13 -7.73
N ASN A 64 -1.05 -6.77 -6.56
CA ASN A 64 -1.83 -7.96 -6.21
C ASN A 64 -3.31 -7.66 -5.90
N HIS A 65 -3.66 -6.39 -5.68
CA HIS A 65 -4.96 -5.92 -5.26
C HIS A 65 -5.50 -4.85 -6.21
N GLU A 66 -6.81 -4.60 -6.18
CA GLU A 66 -7.45 -3.57 -7.02
C GLU A 66 -7.25 -2.13 -6.48
N PHE A 67 -6.48 -1.98 -5.41
CA PHE A 67 -6.15 -0.73 -4.74
C PHE A 67 -4.64 -0.59 -4.61
N ASP A 68 -4.18 0.65 -4.43
CA ASP A 68 -2.77 0.91 -4.07
C ASP A 68 -2.62 0.93 -2.55
N TYR A 69 -3.57 1.54 -1.83
CA TYR A 69 -3.57 1.61 -0.37
C TYR A 69 -4.93 1.23 0.20
N ALA A 70 -4.94 0.50 1.31
CA ALA A 70 -6.15 0.14 2.05
C ALA A 70 -5.98 0.38 3.54
N ALA A 71 -6.99 0.93 4.20
CA ALA A 71 -7.07 0.91 5.65
C ALA A 71 -7.38 -0.51 6.13
N LYS A 72 -6.57 -1.00 7.06
CA LYS A 72 -6.82 -2.26 7.75
C LYS A 72 -7.66 -1.99 8.98
N VAL A 73 -8.83 -2.59 9.03
CA VAL A 73 -9.84 -2.35 10.05
C VAL A 73 -10.15 -3.62 10.83
N THR A 74 -10.41 -3.47 12.12
CA THR A 74 -10.92 -4.54 12.97
C THR A 74 -12.21 -4.11 13.67
N HIS A 75 -13.22 -4.97 13.64
CA HIS A 75 -14.45 -4.76 14.39
C HIS A 75 -14.26 -5.20 15.85
N LYS A 76 -14.34 -4.25 16.79
CA LYS A 76 -13.97 -4.41 18.20
C LYS A 76 -14.73 -5.51 18.92
N LYS A 77 -16.00 -5.74 18.57
CA LYS A 77 -16.84 -6.75 19.24
C LYS A 77 -16.64 -8.17 18.71
N THR A 78 -16.38 -8.31 17.42
CA THR A 78 -16.40 -9.61 16.73
C THR A 78 -14.99 -10.08 16.35
N GLY A 79 -14.01 -9.19 16.37
CA GLY A 79 -12.64 -9.46 15.92
C GLY A 79 -12.51 -9.64 14.41
N VAL A 80 -13.59 -9.40 13.64
CA VAL A 80 -13.57 -9.51 12.18
C VAL A 80 -12.67 -8.41 11.63
N ARG A 81 -11.73 -8.81 10.76
CA ARG A 81 -10.84 -7.89 10.06
C ARG A 81 -11.27 -7.72 8.61
N PHE A 82 -11.21 -6.50 8.13
CA PHE A 82 -11.58 -6.14 6.77
C PHE A 82 -10.75 -4.96 6.27
N LEU A 83 -10.77 -4.77 4.97
CA LEU A 83 -10.07 -3.70 4.27
C LEU A 83 -11.07 -2.66 3.80
N ILE A 84 -10.72 -1.39 3.93
CA ILE A 84 -11.43 -0.27 3.31
C ILE A 84 -10.48 0.40 2.34
N TYR A 85 -10.87 0.53 1.08
CA TYR A 85 -10.00 1.07 0.03
C TYR A 85 -10.77 1.76 -1.09
N GLU A 86 -10.12 2.67 -1.79
CA GLU A 86 -10.55 3.12 -3.11
C GLU A 86 -9.89 2.24 -4.18
N THR A 87 -10.66 1.84 -5.19
CA THR A 87 -10.09 1.15 -6.35
C THR A 87 -9.24 2.12 -7.17
N ARG A 88 -8.26 1.63 -7.92
CA ARG A 88 -7.45 2.50 -8.81
C ARG A 88 -8.29 3.28 -9.83
N ASP A 89 -9.46 2.75 -10.19
CA ASP A 89 -10.37 3.34 -11.18
C ASP A 89 -11.52 4.16 -10.59
N SER A 90 -11.71 4.17 -9.25
CA SER A 90 -12.84 4.83 -8.60
C SER A 90 -12.54 5.25 -7.17
N GLN A 91 -12.91 6.49 -6.85
CA GLN A 91 -12.77 7.13 -5.53
C GLN A 91 -13.91 6.79 -4.56
N VAL A 92 -14.58 5.65 -4.76
CA VAL A 92 -15.64 5.18 -3.86
C VAL A 92 -15.07 4.11 -2.96
N PRO A 93 -15.12 4.29 -1.62
CA PRO A 93 -14.62 3.30 -0.67
C PRO A 93 -15.37 1.96 -0.79
N CYS A 94 -14.60 0.88 -0.92
CA CYS A 94 -15.06 -0.50 -0.93
C CYS A 94 -14.67 -1.21 0.36
N GLU A 95 -15.47 -2.17 0.80
CA GLU A 95 -15.21 -2.99 1.99
C GLU A 95 -15.13 -4.47 1.63
N VAL A 96 -14.03 -5.15 2.01
CA VAL A 96 -13.84 -6.58 1.74
C VAL A 96 -13.25 -7.29 2.97
N PRO A 97 -13.72 -8.50 3.35
CA PRO A 97 -13.11 -9.27 4.43
C PRO A 97 -11.62 -9.47 4.19
N ALA A 98 -10.80 -9.25 5.22
CA ALA A 98 -9.38 -9.55 5.15
C ALA A 98 -9.23 -11.07 5.19
N GLY A 99 -8.81 -11.66 4.06
CA GLY A 99 -8.51 -13.09 3.96
C GLY A 99 -7.61 -13.55 5.10
N ARG A 100 -7.84 -14.77 5.59
CA ARG A 100 -7.13 -15.35 6.73
C ARG A 100 -5.69 -15.67 6.38
#